data_AF-A0A7K8GEA0-F1
#
_entry.id   AF-A0A7K8GEA0-F1
#
_cell.length_a   1.000
_cell.length_b   1.000
_cell.length_c   1.000
_cell.angle_alpha   90.00
_cell.angle_beta   90.00
_cell.angle_gamma   90.00
#
_symmetry.space_group_name_H-M   'P 1'
#
loop_
_entity.id
_entity.type
_entity.pdbx_description
1 polymer ?
#
loop_
_entity_poly.entity_id
_entity_poly.type
_entity_poly.pdbx_seq_one_letter_code
_entity_poly.pdbx_strand_id
1 'polypeptide(L)'
;MRLQRCLPLLGLLLCAVFPLVSFLIGLPSQGEFLVEISGTTVTITCPLEDEEIKWDGRKGDTEERKLILKDYDSTPANLSCFLPGGKKRELYLNARVCANCEELDALTVAGIITADLLITLGVLILVHYFSKGRKGRASSGGDSRPRGQKMQRPPPVPNPDYEPIRKGQREVYAGLQSRGI
;
A
#
# COMPACT_ATOMS: atom_id res chain seq x y z
N MET A 1 -10.54 23.57 6.56
CA MET A 1 -11.72 23.00 5.87
C MET A 1 -11.37 22.38 4.50
N ARG A 2 -10.43 21.43 4.42
CA ARG A 2 -10.07 20.75 3.14
C ARG A 2 -10.37 19.24 3.13
N LEU A 3 -10.77 18.67 4.27
CA LEU A 3 -11.07 17.24 4.44
C LEU A 3 -12.37 16.82 3.75
N GLN A 4 -13.27 17.77 3.50
CA GLN A 4 -14.60 17.53 2.91
C GLN A 4 -14.55 17.23 1.40
N ARG A 5 -13.43 17.54 0.71
CA ARG A 5 -13.25 17.22 -0.72
C ARG A 5 -12.65 15.83 -0.97
N CYS A 6 -12.02 15.21 0.02
CA CYS A 6 -11.45 13.86 -0.12
C CYS A 6 -12.49 12.75 0.10
N LEU A 7 -13.50 12.98 0.93
CA LEU A 7 -14.58 12.02 1.21
C LEU A 7 -15.34 11.53 -0.05
N PRO A 8 -15.76 12.41 -1.00
CA PRO A 8 -16.47 11.96 -2.20
C PRO A 8 -15.56 11.23 -3.20
N LEU A 9 -14.26 11.55 -3.24
CA LEU A 9 -13.29 10.86 -4.10
C LEU A 9 -13.00 9.44 -3.60
N LEU A 10 -12.94 9.26 -2.28
CA LEU A 10 -12.79 7.96 -1.63
C LEU A 10 -14.06 7.11 -1.81
N GLY A 11 -15.23 7.74 -1.73
CA GLY A 11 -16.52 7.10 -2.05
C GLY A 11 -16.66 6.69 -3.52
N LEU A 12 -16.20 7.51 -4.47
CA LEU A 12 -16.17 7.17 -5.89
C LEU A 12 -15.21 6.04 -6.22
N LEU A 13 -14.03 6.01 -5.58
CA LEU A 13 -13.06 4.91 -5.72
C LEU A 13 -13.62 3.59 -5.16
N LEU A 14 -14.28 3.63 -3.99
CA LEU A 14 -14.92 2.44 -3.42
C LEU A 14 -16.10 1.94 -4.28
N CYS A 15 -16.91 2.83 -4.84
CA CYS A 15 -18.02 2.47 -5.74
C CYS A 15 -17.58 1.94 -7.10
N ALA A 16 -16.41 2.33 -7.61
CA ALA A 16 -15.90 1.84 -8.90
C ALA A 16 -15.18 0.48 -8.77
N VAL A 17 -14.58 0.20 -7.62
CA VAL A 17 -13.84 -1.06 -7.37
C VAL A 17 -14.79 -2.21 -6.98
N PHE A 18 -15.87 -1.94 -6.26
CA PHE A 18 -16.84 -2.95 -5.82
C PHE A 18 -17.49 -3.78 -6.95
N PRO A 19 -17.94 -3.19 -8.08
CA PRO A 19 -18.52 -3.97 -9.17
C PRO A 19 -17.48 -4.78 -9.98
N LEU A 20 -16.19 -4.42 -9.94
CA LEU A 20 -15.13 -5.20 -10.60
C LEU A 20 -14.83 -6.50 -9.87
N VAL A 21 -14.91 -6.50 -8.53
CA VAL A 21 -14.68 -7.69 -7.70
C VAL A 21 -15.80 -8.71 -7.88
N SER A 22 -17.05 -8.27 -7.99
CA SER A 22 -18.20 -9.18 -8.16
C SER A 22 -18.30 -9.83 -9.55
N PHE A 23 -17.68 -9.25 -10.58
CA PHE A 23 -17.71 -9.78 -11.95
C PHE A 23 -16.73 -10.94 -12.19
N LEU A 24 -15.79 -11.18 -11.28
CA LEU A 24 -14.73 -12.20 -11.43
C LEU A 24 -15.07 -13.56 -10.79
N ILE A 25 -16.14 -13.67 -10.01
CA ILE A 25 -16.54 -14.95 -9.38
C ILE A 25 -17.35 -15.75 -10.42
N GLY A 26 -16.64 -16.54 -11.22
CA GLY A 26 -17.22 -17.41 -12.24
C GLY A 26 -18.15 -18.49 -11.65
N LEU A 27 -19.27 -18.74 -12.32
CA LEU A 27 -20.16 -19.87 -12.02
C LEU A 27 -19.48 -21.20 -12.40
N PRO A 28 -19.60 -22.27 -11.60
CA PRO A 28 -19.07 -23.59 -11.97
C PRO A 28 -19.84 -24.15 -13.19
N SER A 29 -19.09 -24.70 -14.16
CA SER A 29 -19.59 -25.42 -15.33
C SER A 29 -20.29 -26.72 -14.91
N GLN A 30 -21.53 -26.94 -15.36
CA GLN A 30 -22.21 -28.21 -15.11
C GLN A 30 -21.64 -29.30 -16.02
N GLY A 31 -21.15 -30.39 -15.42
CA GLY A 31 -20.74 -31.61 -16.12
C GLY A 31 -19.25 -31.96 -16.06
N GLU A 32 -18.44 -31.19 -15.33
CA GLU A 32 -17.00 -31.45 -15.16
C GLU A 32 -16.68 -31.95 -13.74
N PHE A 33 -15.58 -32.71 -13.61
CA PHE A 33 -15.08 -33.10 -12.30
C PHE A 33 -14.61 -31.85 -11.53
N LEU A 34 -15.14 -31.63 -10.34
CA LEU A 34 -14.67 -30.58 -9.46
C LEU A 34 -13.52 -31.13 -8.60
N VAL A 35 -12.32 -30.61 -8.82
CA VAL A 35 -11.11 -30.96 -8.06
C VAL A 35 -10.72 -29.77 -7.20
N GLU A 36 -10.78 -29.95 -5.89
CA GLU A 36 -10.38 -28.96 -4.89
C GLU A 36 -9.13 -29.46 -4.19
N ILE A 37 -8.07 -28.65 -4.19
CA ILE A 37 -6.79 -28.98 -3.58
C ILE A 37 -6.63 -28.09 -2.36
N SER A 38 -6.38 -28.69 -1.19
CA SER A 38 -6.16 -27.96 0.06
C SER A 38 -4.91 -28.51 0.74
N GLY A 39 -3.79 -27.80 0.58
CA GLY A 39 -2.50 -28.22 1.11
C GLY A 39 -2.04 -29.56 0.53
N THR A 40 -2.05 -30.62 1.33
CA THR A 40 -1.72 -32.00 0.93
C THR A 40 -2.95 -32.86 0.60
N THR A 41 -4.15 -32.34 0.83
CA THR A 41 -5.41 -33.07 0.65
C THR A 41 -6.05 -32.71 -0.69
N VAL A 42 -6.45 -33.72 -1.45
CA VAL A 42 -7.15 -33.56 -2.73
C VAL A 42 -8.57 -34.07 -2.59
N THR A 43 -9.55 -33.22 -2.84
CA THR A 43 -10.97 -33.54 -2.81
C THR A 43 -11.53 -33.55 -4.23
N ILE A 44 -12.07 -34.68 -4.65
CA ILE A 44 -12.59 -34.87 -6.01
C ILE A 44 -14.08 -35.13 -5.92
N THR A 45 -14.88 -34.33 -6.61
CA THR A 45 -16.33 -34.51 -6.68
C THR A 45 -16.72 -35.05 -8.06
N CYS A 46 -17.49 -36.14 -8.08
CA CYS A 46 -17.99 -36.72 -9.32
C CYS A 46 -19.15 -35.86 -9.89
N PRO A 47 -19.21 -35.60 -11.21
CA PRO A 47 -20.27 -34.80 -11.84
C PRO A 47 -21.61 -35.56 -12.01
N LEU A 48 -21.71 -36.81 -11.54
CA LEU A 48 -22.93 -37.60 -11.61
C LEU A 48 -23.83 -37.23 -10.42
N GLU A 49 -25.11 -37.04 -10.69
CA GLU A 49 -26.11 -36.59 -9.72
C GLU A 49 -26.84 -37.79 -9.13
N ASP A 50 -26.11 -38.63 -8.40
CA ASP A 50 -26.65 -39.86 -7.81
C ASP A 50 -25.99 -40.16 -6.44
N GLU A 51 -26.73 -40.81 -5.54
CA GLU A 51 -26.27 -41.08 -4.16
C GLU A 51 -25.41 -42.36 -4.04
N GLU A 52 -25.47 -43.27 -5.01
CA GLU A 52 -24.74 -44.56 -4.99
C GLU A 52 -23.53 -44.58 -5.95
N ILE A 53 -22.66 -43.59 -5.85
CA ILE A 53 -21.46 -43.51 -6.70
C ILE A 53 -20.37 -44.43 -6.15
N LYS A 54 -19.83 -45.30 -7.01
CA LYS A 54 -18.65 -46.12 -6.69
C LYS A 54 -17.40 -45.53 -7.34
N TRP A 55 -16.32 -45.56 -6.57
CA TRP A 55 -15.00 -45.12 -7.01
C TRP A 55 -14.11 -46.32 -7.29
N ASP A 56 -13.37 -46.27 -8.39
CA ASP A 56 -12.33 -47.22 -8.77
C ASP A 56 -11.02 -46.48 -9.06
N GLY A 57 -9.91 -47.10 -8.68
CA GLY A 57 -8.57 -46.51 -8.68
C GLY A 57 -7.94 -46.47 -7.29
N ARG A 58 -7.53 -45.27 -6.85
CA ARG A 58 -6.81 -45.09 -5.58
C ARG A 58 -7.77 -45.16 -4.38
N LYS A 59 -7.32 -45.84 -3.32
CA LYS A 59 -8.05 -45.91 -2.05
C LYS A 59 -7.96 -44.55 -1.34
N GLY A 60 -9.11 -44.00 -0.99
CA GLY A 60 -9.27 -42.76 -0.24
C GLY A 60 -10.49 -42.85 0.67
N ASP A 61 -10.75 -41.77 1.39
CA ASP A 61 -11.97 -41.62 2.18
C ASP A 61 -13.10 -41.20 1.24
N THR A 62 -14.24 -41.89 1.28
CA THR A 62 -15.36 -41.61 0.38
C THR A 62 -16.53 -41.06 1.19
N GLU A 63 -16.89 -39.82 0.93
CA GLU A 63 -18.07 -39.17 1.50
C GLU A 63 -19.08 -38.92 0.38
N GLU A 64 -20.10 -39.78 0.29
CA GLU A 64 -21.16 -39.71 -0.73
C GLU A 64 -20.58 -39.64 -2.16
N ARG A 65 -20.58 -38.45 -2.76
CA ARG A 65 -20.08 -38.13 -4.11
C ARG A 65 -18.65 -37.59 -4.15
N LYS A 66 -18.02 -37.42 -2.99
CA LYS A 66 -16.67 -36.87 -2.83
C LYS A 66 -15.68 -37.96 -2.45
N LEU A 67 -14.51 -37.92 -3.08
CA LEU A 67 -13.37 -38.75 -2.72
C LEU A 67 -12.26 -37.85 -2.18
N ILE A 68 -11.86 -38.10 -0.93
CA ILE A 68 -10.88 -37.31 -0.19
C ILE A 68 -9.59 -38.13 -0.09
N LEU A 69 -8.52 -37.63 -0.70
CA LEU A 69 -7.19 -38.20 -0.64
C LEU A 69 -6.34 -37.34 0.30
N LYS A 70 -6.13 -37.81 1.52
CA LYS A 70 -5.21 -37.20 2.50
C LYS A 70 -3.78 -37.57 2.13
N ASP A 71 -2.84 -36.65 2.37
CA ASP A 71 -1.40 -36.82 2.13
C ASP A 71 -1.06 -37.39 0.75
N TYR A 72 -1.53 -36.69 -0.28
CA TYR A 72 -1.33 -37.13 -1.65
C TYR A 72 0.14 -36.97 -2.10
N ASP A 73 0.81 -38.06 -2.47
CA ASP A 73 2.23 -38.04 -2.87
C ASP A 73 2.53 -37.44 -4.26
N SER A 74 1.62 -36.64 -4.84
CA SER A 74 1.77 -36.03 -6.18
C SER A 74 1.98 -37.02 -7.34
N THR A 75 1.79 -38.31 -7.11
CA THR A 75 1.94 -39.37 -8.11
C THR A 75 0.70 -39.42 -9.02
N PRO A 76 0.84 -39.32 -10.35
CA PRO A 76 -0.31 -39.32 -11.25
C PRO A 76 -1.13 -40.61 -11.11
N ALA A 77 -2.45 -40.49 -11.11
CA ALA A 77 -3.36 -41.61 -10.93
C ALA A 77 -4.56 -41.53 -11.86
N ASN A 78 -4.97 -42.67 -12.40
CA ASN A 78 -6.26 -42.83 -13.08
C ASN A 78 -7.33 -43.13 -12.03
N LEU A 79 -8.34 -42.29 -11.95
CA LEU A 79 -9.52 -42.52 -11.14
C LEU A 79 -10.75 -42.63 -12.02
N SER A 80 -11.73 -43.39 -11.57
CA SER A 80 -13.03 -43.43 -12.23
C SER A 80 -14.16 -43.48 -11.23
N CYS A 81 -15.23 -42.74 -11.52
CA CYS A 81 -16.50 -42.87 -10.81
C CYS A 81 -17.52 -43.52 -11.74
N PHE A 82 -18.30 -44.44 -11.20
CA PHE A 82 -19.34 -45.15 -11.94
C PHE A 82 -20.55 -45.42 -11.06
N LEU A 83 -21.70 -45.44 -11.72
CA LEU A 83 -22.93 -45.93 -11.13
C LEU A 83 -23.06 -47.45 -11.31
N PRO A 84 -23.68 -48.17 -10.37
CA PRO A 84 -24.04 -49.57 -10.57
C PRO A 84 -24.99 -49.70 -11.78
N GLY A 85 -24.50 -50.28 -12.88
CA GLY A 85 -25.27 -50.44 -14.12
C GLY A 85 -25.37 -49.19 -15.00
N GLY A 86 -24.64 -48.12 -14.66
CA GLY A 86 -24.70 -46.83 -15.35
C GLY A 86 -23.46 -46.48 -16.17
N LYS A 87 -23.32 -45.18 -16.48
CA LYS A 87 -22.17 -44.64 -17.23
C LYS A 87 -20.94 -44.52 -16.32
N LYS A 88 -19.79 -44.97 -16.79
CA LYS A 88 -18.49 -44.77 -16.15
C LYS A 88 -17.86 -43.46 -16.64
N ARG A 89 -17.28 -42.68 -15.73
CA ARG A 89 -16.50 -41.48 -16.02
C ARG A 89 -15.08 -41.66 -15.50
N GLU A 90 -14.10 -41.34 -16.33
CA GLU A 90 -12.68 -41.51 -16.02
C GLU A 90 -12.02 -40.13 -15.92
N LEU A 91 -11.11 -39.99 -14.97
CA LEU A 91 -10.34 -38.79 -14.67
C LEU A 91 -8.87 -39.17 -14.52
N TYR A 92 -8.00 -38.50 -15.27
CA TYR A 92 -6.56 -38.58 -15.06
C TYR A 92 -6.13 -37.47 -14.11
N LEU A 93 -5.79 -37.82 -12.88
CA LEU A 93 -5.33 -36.89 -11.87
C LEU A 93 -3.82 -36.73 -11.96
N ASN A 94 -3.37 -35.55 -12.39
CA ASN A 94 -1.96 -35.15 -12.37
C ASN A 94 -1.82 -33.83 -11.61
N ALA A 95 -1.97 -33.90 -10.29
CA ALA A 95 -1.83 -32.76 -9.38
C ALA A 95 -0.49 -32.82 -8.64
N ARG A 96 0.09 -31.67 -8.32
CA ARG A 96 1.23 -31.54 -7.41
C ARG A 96 0.75 -30.80 -6.17
N VAL A 97 0.92 -31.42 -5.01
CA VAL A 97 0.52 -30.85 -3.72
C VAL A 97 1.74 -30.47 -2.89
N CYS A 98 1.56 -29.54 -1.96
CA CYS A 98 2.65 -29.01 -1.15
C CYS A 98 2.09 -28.53 0.20
N ALA A 99 2.78 -28.85 1.30
CA ALA A 99 2.30 -28.56 2.65
C ALA A 99 2.37 -27.06 3.03
N ASN A 100 3.28 -26.30 2.43
CA ASN A 100 3.52 -24.88 2.75
C ASN A 100 3.33 -23.96 1.54
N CYS A 101 2.62 -24.42 0.51
CA CYS A 101 2.36 -23.62 -0.67
C CYS A 101 0.97 -22.99 -0.54
N GLU A 102 0.93 -21.66 -0.55
CA GLU A 102 -0.32 -20.91 -0.60
C GLU A 102 -0.70 -20.70 -2.07
N GLU A 103 -1.98 -20.88 -2.40
CA GLU A 103 -2.46 -20.56 -3.74
C GLU A 103 -2.45 -19.04 -3.94
N LEU A 104 -1.45 -18.56 -4.67
CA LEU A 104 -1.35 -17.14 -5.04
C LEU A 104 -2.27 -16.88 -6.24
N ASP A 105 -3.53 -16.61 -5.97
CA ASP A 105 -4.46 -16.16 -7.00
C ASP A 105 -4.14 -14.72 -7.42
N ALA A 106 -4.33 -14.38 -8.71
CA ALA A 106 -4.06 -13.05 -9.23
C ALA A 106 -4.86 -11.97 -8.48
N LEU A 107 -6.06 -12.30 -8.01
CA LEU A 107 -6.87 -11.42 -7.18
C LEU A 107 -6.24 -11.16 -5.81
N THR A 108 -5.69 -12.19 -5.17
CA THR A 108 -5.03 -12.05 -3.87
C THR A 108 -3.79 -11.17 -3.99
N VAL A 109 -2.98 -11.39 -5.02
CA VAL A 109 -1.77 -10.59 -5.29
C VAL A 109 -2.15 -9.14 -5.59
N ALA A 110 -3.14 -8.91 -6.45
CA ALA A 110 -3.65 -7.57 -6.75
C ALA A 110 -4.19 -6.88 -5.48
N GLY A 111 -4.87 -7.63 -4.61
CA GLY A 111 -5.36 -7.16 -3.32
C GLY A 111 -4.23 -6.72 -2.39
N ILE A 112 -3.16 -7.52 -2.27
CA ILE A 112 -1.98 -7.20 -1.46
C ILE A 112 -1.30 -5.92 -1.96
N ILE A 113 -1.06 -5.81 -3.27
CA ILE A 113 -0.47 -4.61 -3.88
C ILE A 113 -1.35 -3.39 -3.64
N THR A 114 -2.66 -3.53 -3.82
CA THR A 114 -3.61 -2.42 -3.62
C THR A 114 -3.62 -1.96 -2.17
N ALA A 115 -3.60 -2.89 -1.21
CA ALA A 115 -3.54 -2.58 0.21
C ALA A 115 -2.24 -1.83 0.58
N ASP A 116 -1.10 -2.26 0.06
CA ASP A 116 0.19 -1.59 0.29
C ASP A 116 0.19 -0.16 -0.26
N LEU A 117 -0.33 0.06 -1.47
CA LEU A 117 -0.48 1.39 -2.06
C LEU A 117 -1.39 2.30 -1.21
N LEU A 118 -2.49 1.77 -0.66
CA LEU A 118 -3.38 2.55 0.20
C LEU A 118 -2.74 2.89 1.55
N ILE A 119 -2.00 1.95 2.15
CA ILE A 119 -1.29 2.17 3.42
C ILE A 119 -0.20 3.22 3.24
N THR A 120 0.65 3.06 2.23
CA THR A 120 1.74 4.02 1.93
C THR A 120 1.19 5.42 1.63
N LEU A 121 0.12 5.52 0.84
CA LEU A 121 -0.57 6.79 0.58
C LEU A 121 -1.17 7.38 1.87
N GLY A 122 -1.81 6.56 2.70
CA GLY A 122 -2.39 6.98 3.97
C GLY A 122 -1.35 7.56 4.93
N VAL A 123 -0.20 6.89 5.07
CA VAL A 123 0.93 7.36 5.87
C VAL A 123 1.49 8.69 5.31
N LEU A 124 1.65 8.79 3.99
CA LEU A 124 2.14 10.01 3.35
C LEU A 124 1.22 11.21 3.59
N ILE A 125 -0.10 11.00 3.48
CA ILE A 125 -1.11 12.03 3.78
C ILE A 125 -1.04 12.39 5.26
N LEU A 126 -0.98 11.41 6.17
CA LEU A 126 -0.91 11.63 7.61
C LEU A 126 0.29 12.51 7.98
N VAL A 127 1.49 12.12 7.53
CA VAL A 127 2.73 12.88 7.76
C VAL A 127 2.63 14.27 7.14
N HIS A 128 2.06 14.39 5.94
CA HIS A 128 1.86 15.69 5.30
C HIS A 128 0.97 16.62 6.13
N TYR A 129 -0.12 16.10 6.70
CA TYR A 129 -1.03 16.85 7.57
C TYR A 129 -0.39 17.22 8.91
N PHE A 130 0.30 16.29 9.57
CA PHE A 130 1.04 16.57 10.81
C PHE A 130 2.18 17.58 10.61
N SER A 131 2.87 17.51 9.47
CA SER A 131 3.91 18.46 9.10
C SER A 131 3.34 19.85 8.80
N LYS A 132 2.15 19.93 8.19
CA LYS A 132 1.42 21.19 8.03
C LYS A 132 0.91 21.76 9.36
N GLY A 133 0.49 20.91 10.29
CA GLY A 133 0.13 21.32 11.66
C GLY A 133 1.29 21.93 12.45
N ARG A 134 2.55 21.59 12.10
CA ARG A 134 3.75 22.23 12.65
C ARG A 134 4.26 23.45 11.86
N LYS A 135 3.84 23.64 10.60
CA LYS A 135 4.07 24.88 9.83
C LYS A 135 3.17 26.02 10.33
N GLY A 136 3.36 26.44 11.58
CA GLY A 136 2.52 27.49 12.16
C GLY A 136 2.68 27.77 13.66
N ARG A 137 3.38 26.92 14.42
CA ARG A 137 4.16 27.47 15.54
C ARG A 137 5.50 27.91 14.96
N ALA A 138 5.47 29.02 14.25
CA ALA A 138 6.55 29.97 14.47
C ALA A 138 6.55 30.16 15.98
N SER A 139 7.49 29.55 16.69
CA SER A 139 7.82 30.06 18.01
C SER A 139 8.07 31.54 17.76
N SER A 140 7.25 32.39 18.37
CA SER A 140 7.52 33.80 18.55
C SER A 140 8.73 33.98 19.49
N GLY A 141 9.81 33.24 19.24
CA GLY A 141 10.88 32.96 20.16
C GLY A 141 11.89 32.05 19.47
N GLY A 142 12.93 32.66 18.90
CA GLY A 142 13.96 31.89 18.20
C GLY A 142 14.92 32.69 17.33
N ASP A 143 14.77 34.01 17.18
CA ASP A 143 15.88 34.88 16.76
C ASP A 143 15.85 36.25 17.45
N SER A 144 15.48 36.24 18.74
CA SER A 144 15.95 37.29 19.63
C SER A 144 17.27 36.81 20.22
N ARG A 145 18.33 36.78 19.40
CA ARG A 145 19.66 37.05 19.96
C ARG A 145 19.46 38.33 20.77
N PRO A 146 19.73 38.38 22.08
CA PRO A 146 19.69 39.64 22.77
C PRO A 146 20.75 40.47 22.07
N ARG A 147 20.32 41.42 21.24
CA ARG A 147 21.20 42.42 20.68
C ARG A 147 21.72 43.09 21.95
N GLY A 148 22.94 42.73 22.34
CA GLY A 148 23.54 43.16 23.59
C GLY A 148 23.26 44.64 23.75
N GLN A 149 22.90 45.06 24.98
CA GLN A 149 22.63 46.45 25.32
C GLN A 149 23.51 47.34 24.45
N LYS A 150 22.92 48.28 23.71
CA LYS A 150 23.68 49.29 22.97
C LYS A 150 24.57 50.00 24.01
N MET A 151 25.76 49.48 24.25
CA MET A 151 26.85 50.26 24.81
C MET A 151 27.00 51.40 23.82
N GLN A 152 26.63 52.60 24.25
CA GLN A 152 27.02 53.82 23.57
C GLN A 152 28.53 53.69 23.37
N ARG A 153 28.97 53.48 22.13
CA ARG A 153 30.38 53.63 21.80
C ARG A 153 30.73 55.06 22.22
N PRO A 154 31.71 55.29 23.10
CA PRO A 154 32.18 56.63 23.36
C PRO A 154 32.57 57.28 22.03
N PRO A 155 32.36 58.59 21.86
CA PRO A 155 32.72 59.27 20.62
C PRO A 155 34.20 58.98 20.31
N PRO A 156 34.55 58.74 19.03
CA PRO A 156 35.93 58.52 18.63
C PRO A 156 36.81 59.63 19.20
N VAL A 157 37.88 59.25 19.88
CA VAL A 157 38.82 60.20 20.48
C VAL A 157 39.34 61.11 19.37
N PRO A 158 39.20 62.45 19.47
CA PRO A 158 39.75 63.37 18.48
C PRO A 158 41.25 63.09 18.33
N ASN A 159 41.69 62.87 17.09
CA ASN A 159 43.10 62.64 16.80
C ASN A 159 43.92 63.82 17.36
N PRO A 160 44.95 63.60 18.22
CA PRO A 160 45.72 64.67 18.84
C PRO A 160 46.39 65.62 17.84
N ASP A 161 46.57 65.18 16.59
CA ASP A 161 47.22 65.95 15.53
C ASP A 161 46.31 66.99 14.87
N TYR A 162 45.03 67.09 15.25
CA TYR A 162 44.11 68.07 14.67
C TYR A 162 43.31 68.83 15.73
N GLU A 163 43.31 70.15 15.63
CA GLU A 163 42.51 71.04 16.46
C GLU A 163 41.00 70.94 16.10
N PRO A 164 40.08 70.95 17.09
CA PRO A 164 38.64 70.95 16.83
C PRO A 164 38.21 72.15 15.98
N ILE A 165 37.59 71.88 14.82
CA ILE A 165 37.12 72.92 13.88
C ILE A 165 36.11 73.84 14.58
N ARG A 166 36.41 75.15 14.62
CA ARG A 166 35.47 76.19 15.11
C ARG A 166 34.23 76.24 14.21
N LYS A 167 33.05 76.22 14.83
CA LYS A 167 31.77 76.33 14.12
C LYS A 167 31.73 77.68 13.40
N GLY A 168 31.79 77.68 12.07
CA GLY A 168 31.80 78.88 11.22
C GLY A 168 32.93 78.96 10.17
N GLN A 169 33.84 77.98 10.11
CA GLN A 169 34.88 77.90 9.06
C GLN A 169 34.75 76.65 8.17
N ARG A 170 33.57 76.00 8.18
CA ARG A 170 33.33 74.75 7.45
C ARG A 170 33.38 74.96 5.94
N GLU A 171 32.98 76.15 5.48
CA GLU A 171 33.06 76.58 4.08
C GLU A 171 34.50 76.67 3.54
N VAL A 172 35.51 76.90 4.39
CA VAL A 172 36.92 77.04 3.95
C VAL A 172 37.52 75.68 3.51
N TYR A 173 36.97 74.56 3.99
CA TYR A 173 37.44 73.20 3.68
C TYR A 173 36.43 72.36 2.88
N ALA A 174 35.24 72.89 2.57
CA ALA A 174 34.20 72.19 1.80
C ALA A 174 34.38 72.35 0.27
N GLY A 175 35.63 72.36 -0.20
CA GLY A 175 36.00 72.54 -1.61
C GLY A 175 36.00 71.26 -2.46
N LEU A 176 35.38 70.17 -2.00
CA LEU A 176 35.29 68.93 -2.77
C LEU A 176 33.83 68.63 -3.10
N GLN A 177 33.40 69.13 -4.26
CA GLN A 177 32.16 68.74 -4.89
C GLN A 177 32.24 67.24 -5.21
N SER A 178 31.38 66.42 -4.60
CA SER A 178 31.23 65.01 -4.98
C SER A 178 30.62 64.97 -6.38
N ARG A 179 31.47 64.80 -7.40
CA ARG A 179 31.01 64.57 -8.77
C ARG A 179 30.37 63.19 -8.81
N GLY A 180 29.04 63.16 -8.86
CA GLY A 180 28.29 61.91 -9.01
C GLY A 180 28.63 61.24 -10.33
N ILE A 181 29.04 59.98 -10.24
CA ILE A 181 28.91 58.92 -11.25
C ILE A 181 28.56 57.66 -10.46
#